data_AF-X6LFP9-F1
#
_entry.id   AF-X6LFP9-F1
#
_cell.length_a   1.000
_cell.length_b   1.000
_cell.length_c   1.000
_cell.angle_alpha   90.00
_cell.angle_beta   90.00
_cell.angle_gamma   90.00
#
_symmetry.space_group_name_H-M   'P 1'
#
loop_
_entity.id
_entity.type
_entity.pdbx_description
1 polymer ?
#
loop_
_entity_poly.entity_id
_entity_poly.type
_entity_poly.pdbx_seq_one_letter_code
_entity_poly.pdbx_strand_id
1 'polypeptide(L)'
;MVSSNLDESLTHLKGWDCKTDDNIEQNPIKQKHFVGAFTIIQFHCGGIEFEEVIIYGRVYEVHCDFICEHAYITNHFFHLKPQFCYTLHNQSFISMHLNIYFNQVCKLAFEAYDSDLFQTTIGYSHYAYSLMEQNPNIKDSINYKTLANLYHNLGFCYMKIYEIKKGFYWLKKELDIYLNMPKVKDENLLTCLRFLGYIYYKLRQYDTSIDYCKRALSIWIAKFDINHSQFGHLYTMLGIAYFRTEQFDKGQECFEKSLEIYLK
;
A
#
# COMPACT_ATOMS: atom_id res chain seq x y z
N MET A 1 14.01 -24.22 2.09
CA MET A 1 14.03 -23.11 3.06
C MET A 1 13.93 -21.82 2.26
N VAL A 2 12.82 -21.10 2.40
CA VAL A 2 12.62 -19.78 1.77
C VAL A 2 13.00 -18.78 2.85
N SER A 3 14.22 -18.23 2.78
CA SER A 3 14.65 -17.16 3.68
C SER A 3 14.15 -15.83 3.12
N SER A 4 13.01 -15.39 3.64
CA SER A 4 12.59 -13.99 3.62
C SER A 4 13.34 -13.26 4.73
N ASN A 5 14.49 -12.67 4.44
CA ASN A 5 15.09 -11.60 5.24
C ASN A 5 16.29 -11.02 4.48
N LEU A 6 16.09 -9.84 3.87
CA LEU A 6 17.19 -9.08 3.28
C LEU A 6 18.12 -8.48 4.37
N ASP A 7 17.67 -8.47 5.63
CA ASP A 7 18.46 -7.99 6.77
C ASP A 7 19.74 -8.83 6.99
N GLU A 8 19.72 -10.14 6.69
CA GLU A 8 20.93 -10.98 6.78
C GLU A 8 21.93 -10.66 5.67
N SER A 9 21.48 -10.36 4.44
CA SER A 9 22.38 -10.01 3.33
C SER A 9 23.04 -8.64 3.46
N LEU A 10 22.42 -7.70 4.19
CA LEU A 10 22.96 -6.36 4.40
C LEU A 10 24.08 -6.29 5.44
N THR A 11 24.16 -7.26 6.36
CA THR A 11 25.23 -7.30 7.37
C THR A 11 26.62 -7.62 6.79
N HIS A 12 26.68 -8.19 5.58
CA HIS A 12 27.93 -8.47 4.86
C HIS A 12 28.33 -7.39 3.84
N LEU A 13 27.49 -6.39 3.59
CA LEU A 13 27.69 -5.36 2.56
C LEU A 13 28.39 -4.11 3.10
N LYS A 14 29.55 -4.29 3.76
CA LYS A 14 30.50 -3.19 3.90
C LYS A 14 31.20 -2.97 2.55
N GLY A 15 30.75 -1.96 1.81
CA GLY A 15 31.46 -1.39 0.67
C GLY A 15 31.13 -2.03 -0.67
N TRP A 16 30.05 -1.56 -1.30
CA TRP A 16 29.92 -1.61 -2.76
C TRP A 16 30.24 -0.24 -3.33
N ASP A 17 31.55 0.05 -3.43
CA ASP A 17 32.04 1.08 -4.34
C ASP A 17 32.01 0.50 -5.75
N CYS A 18 30.97 0.82 -6.52
CA CYS A 18 31.09 0.75 -7.98
C CYS A 18 32.06 1.86 -8.39
N LYS A 19 33.36 1.58 -8.32
CA LYS A 19 34.37 2.46 -8.89
C LYS A 19 34.11 2.59 -10.38
N THR A 20 34.26 3.81 -10.86
CA THR A 20 34.31 4.23 -12.26
C THR A 20 35.57 3.69 -12.94
N ASP A 21 35.75 2.37 -12.97
CA ASP A 21 36.83 1.73 -13.70
C ASP A 21 36.26 1.16 -15.00
N ASP A 22 36.85 1.58 -16.12
CA ASP A 22 36.51 1.25 -17.53
C ASP A 22 36.65 -0.26 -17.88
N ASN A 23 36.60 -1.15 -16.90
CA ASN A 23 36.62 -2.60 -17.09
C ASN A 23 35.21 -3.18 -16.88
N ILE A 24 34.42 -3.09 -17.96
CA ILE A 24 33.04 -3.61 -18.11
C ILE A 24 32.93 -5.13 -17.83
N GLU A 25 34.04 -5.87 -17.84
CA GLU A 25 34.06 -7.33 -17.62
C GLU A 25 33.86 -7.77 -16.16
N GLN A 26 33.95 -6.85 -15.19
CA GLN A 26 33.68 -7.17 -13.77
C GLN A 26 32.40 -6.50 -13.26
N ASN A 27 31.39 -6.31 -14.11
CA ASN A 27 30.09 -5.84 -13.65
C ASN A 27 29.26 -7.03 -13.09
N PRO A 28 29.14 -7.21 -11.76
CA PRO A 28 28.45 -8.36 -11.16
C PRO A 28 26.94 -8.43 -11.48
N ILE A 29 26.40 -7.41 -12.16
CA ILE A 29 25.01 -7.32 -12.62
C ILE A 29 24.78 -8.10 -13.92
N LYS A 30 25.83 -8.48 -14.67
CA LYS A 30 25.73 -9.37 -15.86
C LYS A 30 25.33 -10.81 -15.54
N GLN A 31 25.22 -11.17 -14.26
CA GLN A 31 24.66 -12.44 -13.84
C GLN A 31 23.14 -12.31 -13.65
N LYS A 32 22.39 -13.32 -14.13
CA LYS A 32 20.93 -13.35 -14.09
C LYS A 32 20.42 -13.36 -12.65
N HIS A 33 20.11 -12.18 -12.10
CA HIS A 33 19.67 -12.04 -10.72
C HIS A 33 18.16 -12.14 -10.61
N PHE A 34 17.69 -13.04 -9.73
CA PHE A 34 16.28 -13.16 -9.38
C PHE A 34 15.94 -12.12 -8.30
N VAL A 35 15.37 -11.00 -8.74
CA VAL A 35 14.87 -9.97 -7.82
C VAL A 35 13.44 -10.33 -7.45
N GLY A 36 13.23 -10.74 -6.19
CA GLY A 36 11.93 -11.13 -5.70
C GLY A 36 10.90 -9.99 -5.82
N ALA A 37 9.63 -10.38 -5.94
CA ALA A 37 8.51 -9.43 -5.95
C ALA A 37 8.62 -8.48 -4.75
N PHE A 38 8.57 -7.18 -5.01
CA PHE A 38 8.63 -6.09 -4.02
C PHE A 38 10.03 -5.68 -3.51
N THR A 39 11.11 -6.13 -4.14
CA THR A 39 12.45 -5.61 -3.81
C THR A 39 12.59 -4.17 -4.34
N ILE A 40 12.82 -3.22 -3.44
CA ILE A 40 13.31 -1.88 -3.81
C ILE A 40 14.82 -2.00 -3.90
N ILE A 41 15.37 -1.89 -5.10
CA ILE A 41 16.82 -1.84 -5.27
C ILE A 41 17.22 -0.37 -5.38
N GLN A 42 18.05 0.07 -4.44
CA GLN A 42 18.63 1.40 -4.44
C GLN A 42 20.09 1.28 -4.85
N PHE A 43 20.46 1.98 -5.92
CA PHE A 43 21.84 2.05 -6.37
C PHE A 43 22.40 3.44 -6.05
N HIS A 44 23.57 3.47 -5.43
CA HIS A 44 24.34 4.69 -5.23
C HIS A 44 25.47 4.76 -6.26
N CYS A 45 25.12 4.97 -7.53
CA CYS A 45 26.09 5.05 -8.62
C CYS A 45 25.69 6.16 -9.62
N GLY A 46 26.65 6.61 -10.43
CA GLY A 46 26.40 7.62 -11.47
C GLY A 46 25.46 7.14 -12.57
N GLY A 47 25.45 5.82 -12.84
CA GLY A 47 24.55 5.18 -13.78
C GLY A 47 24.44 3.66 -13.57
N ILE A 48 23.34 3.08 -14.07
CA ILE A 48 23.00 1.66 -14.05
C ILE A 48 22.67 1.25 -15.49
N GLU A 49 23.20 0.12 -15.90
CA GLU A 49 22.87 -0.52 -17.18
C GLU A 49 22.33 -1.92 -16.91
N PHE A 50 21.12 -2.19 -17.42
CA PHE A 50 20.54 -3.53 -17.43
C PHE A 50 20.50 -4.08 -18.85
N GLU A 51 21.21 -5.20 -19.04
CA GLU A 51 21.19 -6.00 -20.26
C GLU A 51 20.51 -7.36 -19.94
N GLU A 52 19.48 -7.72 -20.70
CA GLU A 52 18.78 -9.02 -20.59
C GLU A 52 18.19 -9.37 -19.19
N VAL A 53 17.82 -8.35 -18.41
CA VAL A 53 17.27 -8.53 -17.05
C VAL A 53 15.74 -8.59 -17.07
N ILE A 54 15.16 -9.50 -16.28
CA ILE A 54 13.73 -9.49 -15.97
C ILE A 54 13.53 -9.08 -14.51
N ILE A 55 12.87 -7.95 -14.28
CA ILE A 55 12.57 -7.44 -12.94
C ILE A 55 11.09 -7.68 -12.66
N TYR A 56 10.81 -8.67 -11.82
CA TYR A 56 9.47 -8.93 -11.29
C TYR A 56 9.14 -7.97 -10.15
N GLY A 57 9.03 -6.68 -10.42
CA GLY A 57 8.92 -5.68 -9.37
C GLY A 57 8.74 -4.25 -9.85
N ARG A 58 8.90 -3.31 -8.92
CA ARG A 58 8.92 -1.88 -9.21
C ARG A 58 10.36 -1.39 -9.15
N VAL A 59 10.76 -0.61 -10.13
CA VAL A 59 12.09 0.00 -10.16
C VAL A 59 11.91 1.49 -9.89
N TYR A 60 12.68 1.98 -8.93
CA TYR A 60 12.75 3.40 -8.59
C TYR A 60 14.15 3.87 -8.92
N GLU A 61 14.27 4.62 -10.01
CA GLU A 61 15.52 5.26 -10.38
C GLU A 61 15.61 6.61 -9.68
N VAL A 62 16.62 6.76 -8.83
CA VAL A 62 16.84 7.96 -8.03
C VAL A 62 18.28 8.43 -8.27
N HIS A 63 18.43 9.57 -8.94
CA HIS A 63 19.71 10.28 -9.13
C HIS A 63 20.83 9.51 -9.88
N CYS A 64 20.52 8.58 -10.78
CA CYS A 64 21.50 7.91 -11.64
C CYS A 64 21.09 7.96 -13.12
N ASP A 65 22.00 7.72 -14.06
CA ASP A 65 21.63 7.46 -15.46
C ASP A 65 21.18 5.99 -15.61
N PHE A 66 20.11 5.70 -16.35
CA PHE A 66 19.54 4.34 -16.44
C PHE A 66 19.40 3.89 -17.88
N ILE A 67 20.18 2.88 -18.25
CA ILE A 67 20.14 2.30 -19.60
C ILE A 67 19.52 0.91 -19.49
N CYS A 68 18.55 0.63 -20.36
CA CYS A 68 17.79 -0.60 -20.34
C CYS A 68 17.69 -1.15 -21.76
N GLU A 69 18.47 -2.19 -22.05
CA GLU A 69 18.45 -2.89 -23.33
C GLU A 69 17.85 -4.28 -23.16
N HIS A 70 16.77 -4.57 -23.90
CA HIS A 70 16.10 -5.87 -23.88
C HIS A 70 15.65 -6.34 -22.48
N ALA A 71 15.33 -5.42 -21.56
CA ALA A 71 14.86 -5.75 -20.23
C ALA A 71 13.33 -5.70 -20.10
N TYR A 72 12.78 -6.49 -19.18
CA TYR A 72 11.34 -6.57 -18.91
C TYR A 72 11.03 -6.24 -17.45
N ILE A 73 10.27 -5.16 -17.21
CA ILE A 73 9.81 -4.75 -15.87
C ILE A 73 8.33 -5.05 -15.77
N THR A 74 7.95 -5.94 -14.86
CA THR A 74 6.57 -6.48 -14.87
C THR A 74 5.52 -5.55 -14.28
N ASN A 75 5.92 -4.56 -13.47
CA ASN A 75 4.97 -3.67 -12.80
C ASN A 75 5.12 -2.21 -13.23
N HIS A 76 6.08 -1.47 -12.67
CA HIS A 76 6.17 -0.01 -12.84
C HIS A 76 7.64 0.44 -12.79
N PHE A 77 8.01 1.40 -13.62
CA PHE A 77 9.31 2.08 -13.63
C PHE A 77 9.11 3.55 -13.30
N PHE A 78 9.78 4.05 -12.25
CA PHE A 78 9.71 5.43 -11.79
C PHE A 78 11.06 6.11 -12.02
N HIS A 79 11.04 7.28 -12.66
CA HIS A 79 12.22 7.94 -13.23
C HIS A 79 12.28 9.41 -12.82
N LEU A 80 13.44 9.92 -12.36
CA LEU A 80 13.55 11.25 -11.74
C LEU A 80 14.50 12.25 -12.42
N LYS A 81 15.20 11.92 -13.52
CA LYS A 81 16.18 12.82 -14.20
C LYS A 81 15.63 13.45 -15.49
N PRO A 82 15.81 14.75 -15.80
CA PRO A 82 15.13 15.40 -16.94
C PRO A 82 15.58 15.01 -18.36
N GLN A 83 16.71 14.30 -18.53
CA GLN A 83 17.32 14.04 -19.84
C GLN A 83 17.49 12.55 -20.06
N PHE A 84 16.62 11.94 -20.88
CA PHE A 84 16.69 10.50 -21.16
C PHE A 84 16.49 10.17 -22.65
N CYS A 85 17.32 9.26 -23.14
CA CYS A 85 17.19 8.58 -24.43
C CYS A 85 16.71 7.14 -24.17
N TYR A 86 15.62 6.72 -24.83
CA TYR A 86 15.17 5.32 -24.84
C TYR A 86 15.07 4.80 -26.27
N THR A 87 15.38 3.51 -26.44
CA THR A 87 14.91 2.69 -27.56
C THR A 87 14.14 1.52 -26.95
N LEU A 88 12.81 1.55 -26.98
CA LEU A 88 11.97 0.51 -26.37
C LEU A 88 10.92 0.02 -27.37
N HIS A 89 10.91 -1.29 -27.60
CA HIS A 89 9.81 -1.98 -28.25
C HIS A 89 8.87 -2.57 -27.18
N ASN A 90 7.60 -2.14 -27.20
CA ASN A 90 6.44 -2.71 -26.48
C ASN A 90 6.49 -2.80 -24.94
N GLN A 91 6.02 -1.76 -24.25
CA GLN A 91 4.91 -1.75 -23.24
C GLN A 91 4.91 -0.47 -22.39
N SER A 92 3.81 -0.24 -21.66
CA SER A 92 3.37 1.02 -21.04
C SER A 92 4.28 1.55 -19.93
N PHE A 93 5.03 2.61 -20.23
CA PHE A 93 5.79 3.40 -19.25
C PHE A 93 4.98 4.62 -18.79
N ILE A 94 5.06 4.93 -17.49
CA ILE A 94 4.67 6.22 -16.94
C ILE A 94 5.95 6.91 -16.49
N SER A 95 6.52 7.76 -17.35
CA SER A 95 7.62 8.65 -16.96
C SER A 95 7.05 9.84 -16.19
N MET A 96 7.61 10.15 -15.02
CA MET A 96 7.24 11.32 -14.22
C MET A 96 8.47 12.02 -13.66
N HIS A 97 8.98 13.01 -14.39
CA HIS A 97 9.98 13.95 -13.88
C HIS A 97 9.35 14.83 -12.84
N LEU A 98 9.78 14.76 -11.59
CA LEU A 98 9.09 15.54 -10.59
C LEU A 98 9.93 15.63 -9.30
N ASN A 99 10.48 16.84 -9.06
CA ASN A 99 10.94 17.31 -7.75
C ASN A 99 9.72 17.37 -6.81
N ILE A 100 9.13 16.22 -6.51
CA ILE A 100 7.88 16.15 -5.77
C ILE A 100 8.18 15.99 -4.29
N TYR A 101 7.73 16.99 -3.54
CA TYR A 101 7.58 16.88 -2.10
C TYR A 101 6.49 15.87 -1.75
N PHE A 102 6.70 15.01 -0.75
CA PHE A 102 5.75 13.98 -0.26
C PHE A 102 4.26 14.35 -0.42
N ASN A 103 3.86 15.55 0.02
CA ASN A 103 2.48 16.04 -0.04
C ASN A 103 1.88 16.10 -1.46
N GLN A 104 2.68 16.46 -2.46
CA GLN A 104 2.26 16.49 -3.86
C GLN A 104 2.09 15.06 -4.42
N VAL A 105 2.93 14.07 -4.05
CA VAL A 105 2.69 12.66 -4.44
C VAL A 105 1.41 12.14 -3.78
N CYS A 106 1.20 12.46 -2.50
CA CYS A 106 -0.04 12.11 -1.82
C CYS A 106 -1.27 12.71 -2.54
N LYS A 107 -1.18 13.95 -3.02
CA LYS A 107 -2.26 14.57 -3.81
C LYS A 107 -2.58 13.77 -5.07
N LEU A 108 -1.56 13.37 -5.84
CA LEU A 108 -1.74 12.51 -7.02
C LEU A 108 -2.33 11.15 -6.67
N ALA A 109 -1.90 10.56 -5.55
CA ALA A 109 -2.47 9.30 -5.04
C ALA A 109 -3.96 9.45 -4.70
N PHE A 110 -4.35 10.56 -4.09
CA PHE A 110 -5.73 10.84 -3.70
C PHE A 110 -6.60 11.15 -4.91
N GLU A 111 -6.13 11.94 -5.87
CA GLU A 111 -6.83 12.20 -7.14
C GLU A 111 -7.05 10.89 -7.94
N ALA A 112 -6.05 10.02 -7.98
CA ALA A 112 -6.18 8.70 -8.60
C ALA A 112 -7.18 7.80 -7.85
N TYR A 113 -7.20 7.88 -6.50
CA TYR A 113 -8.15 7.14 -5.67
C TYR A 113 -9.59 7.59 -5.92
N ASP A 114 -9.82 8.90 -5.94
CA ASP A 114 -11.14 9.49 -6.20
C ASP A 114 -11.64 9.17 -7.62
N SER A 115 -10.73 8.85 -8.54
CA SER A 115 -11.01 8.40 -9.90
C SER A 115 -11.10 6.87 -10.05
N ASP A 116 -11.10 6.10 -8.95
CA ASP A 116 -11.10 4.63 -8.92
C ASP A 116 -9.94 3.96 -9.69
N LEU A 117 -8.83 4.68 -9.90
CA LEU A 117 -7.64 4.16 -10.58
C LEU A 117 -6.75 3.37 -9.62
N PHE A 118 -7.24 2.21 -9.16
CA PHE A 118 -6.64 1.45 -8.05
C PHE A 118 -5.15 1.14 -8.21
N GLN A 119 -4.70 0.72 -9.40
CA GLN A 119 -3.29 0.41 -9.63
C GLN A 119 -2.42 1.68 -9.55
N THR A 120 -2.91 2.79 -10.12
CA THR A 120 -2.25 4.09 -10.09
C THR A 120 -2.17 4.64 -8.67
N THR A 121 -3.27 4.56 -7.90
CA THR A 121 -3.28 4.92 -6.48
C THR A 121 -2.24 4.14 -5.69
N ILE A 122 -2.15 2.83 -5.91
CA ILE A 122 -1.13 2.00 -5.26
C ILE A 122 0.26 2.48 -5.68
N GLY A 123 0.50 2.73 -6.97
CA GLY A 123 1.79 3.24 -7.48
C GLY A 123 2.23 4.52 -6.77
N TYR A 124 1.40 5.56 -6.81
CA TYR A 124 1.69 6.83 -6.14
C TYR A 124 1.82 6.70 -4.63
N SER A 125 0.97 5.89 -3.99
CA SER A 125 1.00 5.75 -2.54
C SER A 125 2.28 5.07 -2.05
N HIS A 126 2.77 4.07 -2.78
CA HIS A 126 4.08 3.47 -2.50
C HIS A 126 5.23 4.42 -2.77
N TYR A 127 5.13 5.25 -3.80
CA TYR A 127 6.13 6.27 -4.06
C TYR A 127 6.20 7.28 -2.92
N ALA A 128 5.06 7.79 -2.44
CA ALA A 128 4.99 8.65 -1.27
C ALA A 128 5.57 7.97 -0.01
N TYR A 129 5.26 6.69 0.21
CA TYR A 129 5.84 5.92 1.31
C TYR A 129 7.37 5.81 1.22
N SER A 130 7.91 5.54 0.02
CA SER A 130 9.36 5.49 -0.21
C SER A 130 10.06 6.82 0.08
N LEU A 131 9.46 7.94 -0.38
CA LEU A 131 10.00 9.28 -0.10
C LEU A 131 10.06 9.59 1.40
N MET A 132 9.05 9.13 2.15
CA MET A 132 9.01 9.27 3.62
C MET A 132 10.13 8.45 4.29
N GLU A 133 10.30 7.18 3.91
CA GLU A 133 11.30 6.29 4.53
C GLU A 133 12.73 6.76 4.24
N GLN A 134 12.98 7.31 3.05
CA GLN A 134 14.30 7.81 2.65
C GLN A 134 14.67 9.16 3.30
N ASN A 135 13.69 9.90 3.82
CA ASN A 135 13.90 11.22 4.41
C ASN A 135 13.34 11.25 5.84
N PRO A 136 14.12 10.81 6.85
CA PRO A 136 13.66 10.75 8.25
C PRO A 136 13.12 12.08 8.77
N ASN A 137 13.69 13.21 8.32
CA ASN A 137 13.25 14.56 8.67
C ASN A 137 11.82 14.87 8.20
N ILE A 138 11.35 14.22 7.13
CA ILE A 138 9.97 14.37 6.64
C ILE A 138 9.00 13.72 7.64
N LYS A 139 9.37 12.59 8.25
CA LYS A 139 8.50 11.82 9.16
C LYS A 139 7.97 12.65 10.33
N ASP A 140 8.81 13.52 10.88
CA ASP A 140 8.44 14.42 11.99
C ASP A 140 7.56 15.60 11.54
N SER A 141 7.54 15.91 10.24
CA SER A 141 6.73 16.97 9.64
C SER A 141 5.42 16.49 9.01
N ILE A 142 5.25 15.18 8.83
CA ILE A 142 4.08 14.61 8.16
C ILE A 142 2.83 14.81 9.01
N ASN A 143 1.81 15.37 8.37
CA ASN A 143 0.47 15.35 8.93
C ASN A 143 -0.01 13.89 9.00
N TYR A 144 -0.23 13.41 10.22
CA TYR A 144 -0.70 12.05 10.48
C TYR A 144 -1.99 11.69 9.71
N LYS A 145 -2.87 12.68 9.43
CA LYS A 145 -4.11 12.44 8.67
C LYS A 145 -3.77 12.07 7.23
N THR A 146 -2.80 12.77 6.64
CA THR A 146 -2.31 12.46 5.30
C THR A 146 -1.72 11.05 5.25
N LEU A 147 -0.92 10.68 6.26
CA LEU A 147 -0.32 9.35 6.32
C LEU A 147 -1.38 8.24 6.52
N ALA A 148 -2.35 8.47 7.41
CA ALA A 148 -3.44 7.54 7.64
C ALA A 148 -4.28 7.34 6.37
N ASN A 149 -4.64 8.43 5.66
CA ASN A 149 -5.35 8.36 4.39
C ASN A 149 -4.53 7.64 3.30
N LEU A 150 -3.21 7.82 3.27
CA LEU A 150 -2.33 7.10 2.35
C LEU A 150 -2.38 5.58 2.60
N TYR A 151 -2.29 5.17 3.86
CA TYR A 151 -2.40 3.77 4.26
C TYR A 151 -3.80 3.21 4.02
N HIS A 152 -4.83 4.03 4.25
CA HIS A 152 -6.22 3.70 3.95
C HIS A 152 -6.39 3.34 2.48
N ASN A 153 -5.94 4.24 1.59
CA ASN A 153 -6.07 4.08 0.15
C ASN A 153 -5.29 2.86 -0.35
N LEU A 154 -4.08 2.63 0.16
CA LEU A 154 -3.33 1.39 -0.08
C LEU A 154 -4.13 0.16 0.35
N GLY A 155 -4.64 0.18 1.58
CA GLY A 155 -5.47 -0.87 2.17
C GLY A 155 -6.65 -1.23 1.27
N PHE A 156 -7.45 -0.24 0.94
CA PHE A 156 -8.65 -0.36 0.11
C PHE A 156 -8.32 -0.83 -1.32
N CYS A 157 -7.38 -0.17 -2.00
CA CYS A 157 -7.05 -0.51 -3.38
C CYS A 157 -6.50 -1.94 -3.50
N TYR A 158 -5.67 -2.38 -2.54
CA TYR A 158 -5.23 -3.78 -2.50
C TYR A 158 -6.39 -4.75 -2.31
N MET A 159 -7.39 -4.42 -1.48
CA MET A 159 -8.60 -5.23 -1.38
C MET A 159 -9.38 -5.29 -2.69
N LYS A 160 -9.47 -4.17 -3.43
CA LYS A 160 -10.15 -4.10 -4.74
C LYS A 160 -9.48 -4.94 -5.82
N ILE A 161 -8.17 -5.09 -5.77
CA ILE A 161 -7.42 -6.00 -6.67
C ILE A 161 -7.22 -7.40 -6.07
N TYR A 162 -8.03 -7.79 -5.07
CA TYR A 162 -8.04 -9.11 -4.43
C TYR A 162 -6.77 -9.51 -3.68
N GLU A 163 -5.90 -8.55 -3.38
CA GLU A 163 -4.64 -8.72 -2.63
C GLU A 163 -4.86 -8.52 -1.13
N ILE A 164 -5.72 -9.36 -0.54
CA ILE A 164 -6.25 -9.19 0.83
C ILE A 164 -5.16 -9.07 1.90
N LYS A 165 -4.07 -9.85 1.81
CA LYS A 165 -2.97 -9.80 2.79
C LYS A 165 -2.24 -8.46 2.77
N LYS A 166 -2.04 -7.86 1.59
CA LYS A 166 -1.44 -6.53 1.45
C LYS A 166 -2.38 -5.45 1.96
N GLY A 167 -3.67 -5.56 1.63
CA GLY A 167 -4.69 -4.66 2.16
C GLY A 167 -4.72 -4.65 3.69
N PHE A 168 -4.69 -5.84 4.30
CA PHE A 168 -4.62 -6.01 5.75
C PHE A 168 -3.40 -5.32 6.37
N TYR A 169 -2.21 -5.51 5.79
CA TYR A 169 -0.98 -4.89 6.26
C TYR A 169 -1.10 -3.37 6.35
N TRP A 170 -1.61 -2.71 5.31
CA TRP A 170 -1.73 -1.26 5.27
C TRP A 170 -2.83 -0.74 6.20
N LEU A 171 -3.98 -1.42 6.30
CA LEU A 171 -5.02 -1.04 7.27
C LEU A 171 -4.58 -1.23 8.72
N LYS A 172 -3.69 -2.20 9.01
CA LYS A 172 -3.10 -2.32 10.36
C LYS A 172 -2.14 -1.18 10.68
N LYS A 173 -1.37 -0.70 9.69
CA LYS A 173 -0.56 0.53 9.84
C LYS A 173 -1.44 1.77 10.04
N GLU A 174 -2.56 1.88 9.33
CA GLU A 174 -3.54 2.95 9.54
C GLU A 174 -4.11 2.91 10.98
N LEU A 175 -4.52 1.72 11.45
CA LEU A 175 -5.04 1.55 12.80
C LEU A 175 -4.01 1.93 13.88
N ASP A 176 -2.75 1.57 13.70
CA ASP A 176 -1.67 1.91 14.63
C ASP A 176 -1.52 3.43 14.79
N ILE A 177 -1.62 4.18 13.69
CA ILE A 177 -1.64 5.64 13.73
C ILE A 177 -2.78 6.15 14.62
N TYR A 178 -4.01 5.63 14.46
CA TYR A 178 -5.14 6.07 15.27
C TYR A 178 -5.04 5.67 16.74
N LEU A 179 -4.49 4.48 17.05
CA LEU A 179 -4.31 4.01 18.43
C LEU A 179 -3.31 4.88 19.20
N ASN A 180 -2.30 5.41 18.51
CA ASN A 180 -1.29 6.28 19.08
C ASN A 180 -1.73 7.77 19.17
N MET A 181 -2.98 8.08 18.83
CA MET A 181 -3.49 9.46 18.83
C MET A 181 -4.64 9.71 19.82
N PRO A 182 -4.49 10.68 20.75
CA PRO A 182 -5.50 10.93 21.79
C PRO A 182 -6.84 11.46 21.28
N LYS A 183 -6.91 12.06 20.07
CA LYS A 183 -8.05 12.88 19.61
C LYS A 183 -8.69 12.45 18.27
N VAL A 184 -8.24 11.37 17.64
CA VAL A 184 -8.77 10.94 16.32
C VAL A 184 -9.67 9.74 16.51
N LYS A 185 -10.97 9.96 16.76
CA LYS A 185 -11.88 8.88 17.18
C LYS A 185 -13.24 8.91 16.50
N ASP A 186 -13.26 9.17 15.21
CA ASP A 186 -14.52 9.46 14.55
C ASP A 186 -14.61 8.65 13.26
N GLU A 187 -14.80 9.31 12.13
CA GLU A 187 -15.16 8.68 10.86
C GLU A 187 -14.07 7.80 10.25
N ASN A 188 -12.81 8.25 10.28
CA ASN A 188 -11.74 7.49 9.65
C ASN A 188 -11.38 6.21 10.44
N LEU A 189 -11.36 6.29 11.78
CA LEU A 189 -11.15 5.12 12.63
C LEU A 189 -12.29 4.11 12.45
N LEU A 190 -13.55 4.58 12.40
CA LEU A 190 -14.71 3.75 12.10
C LEU A 190 -14.49 3.03 10.77
N THR A 191 -14.15 3.76 9.72
CA THR A 191 -13.93 3.21 8.37
C THR A 191 -12.80 2.17 8.35
N CYS A 192 -11.68 2.44 9.03
CA CYS A 192 -10.57 1.50 9.18
C CYS A 192 -11.01 0.20 9.89
N LEU A 193 -11.69 0.30 11.04
CA LEU A 193 -12.17 -0.86 11.81
C LEU A 193 -13.17 -1.71 11.00
N ARG A 194 -14.04 -1.05 10.24
CA ARG A 194 -15.01 -1.68 9.34
C ARG A 194 -14.34 -2.50 8.24
N PHE A 195 -13.31 -1.96 7.58
CA PHE A 195 -12.55 -2.73 6.59
C PHE A 195 -11.76 -3.87 7.21
N LEU A 196 -11.17 -3.68 8.39
CA LEU A 196 -10.50 -4.76 9.13
C LEU A 196 -11.50 -5.87 9.50
N GLY A 197 -12.69 -5.52 9.97
CA GLY A 197 -13.77 -6.47 10.23
C GLY A 197 -14.11 -7.28 8.97
N TYR A 198 -14.30 -6.61 7.84
CA TYR A 198 -14.52 -7.29 6.55
C TYR A 198 -13.39 -8.23 6.15
N ILE A 199 -12.13 -7.82 6.34
CA ILE A 199 -10.99 -8.68 6.05
C ILE A 199 -11.01 -9.92 6.95
N TYR A 200 -11.23 -9.76 8.26
CA TYR A 200 -11.31 -10.91 9.17
C TYR A 200 -12.46 -11.86 8.82
N TYR A 201 -13.61 -11.32 8.38
CA TYR A 201 -14.69 -12.12 7.82
C TYR A 201 -14.25 -12.92 6.58
N LYS A 202 -13.55 -12.29 5.64
CA LYS A 202 -13.01 -12.97 4.43
C LYS A 202 -11.98 -14.03 4.77
N LEU A 203 -11.21 -13.83 5.84
CA LEU A 203 -10.27 -14.80 6.40
C LEU A 203 -10.95 -15.87 7.26
N ARG A 204 -12.29 -15.89 7.36
CA ARG A 204 -13.10 -16.80 8.18
C ARG A 204 -12.80 -16.73 9.68
N GLN A 205 -12.23 -15.63 10.15
CA GLN A 205 -12.01 -15.34 11.56
C GLN A 205 -13.21 -14.55 12.10
N TYR A 206 -14.34 -15.26 12.26
CA TYR A 206 -15.64 -14.63 12.52
C TYR A 206 -15.71 -13.93 13.87
N ASP A 207 -15.14 -14.48 14.94
CA ASP A 207 -15.13 -13.83 16.25
C ASP A 207 -14.34 -12.50 16.23
N THR A 208 -13.17 -12.49 15.58
CA THR A 208 -12.38 -11.27 15.39
C THR A 208 -13.13 -10.27 14.52
N SER A 209 -13.79 -10.73 13.45
CA SER A 209 -14.66 -9.87 12.64
C SER A 209 -15.75 -9.21 13.49
N ILE A 210 -16.41 -9.97 14.37
CA ILE A 210 -17.45 -9.46 15.27
C ILE A 210 -16.89 -8.37 16.18
N ASP A 211 -15.71 -8.58 16.78
CA ASP A 211 -15.06 -7.55 17.63
C ASP A 211 -14.85 -6.23 16.87
N TYR A 212 -14.21 -6.29 15.70
CA TYR A 212 -13.93 -5.09 14.90
C TYR A 212 -15.23 -4.40 14.44
N CYS A 213 -16.24 -5.17 14.03
CA CYS A 213 -17.53 -4.59 13.63
C CYS A 213 -18.25 -3.92 14.80
N LYS A 214 -18.22 -4.51 16.01
CA LYS A 214 -18.80 -3.90 17.22
C LYS A 214 -18.10 -2.61 17.60
N ARG A 215 -16.77 -2.57 17.49
CA ARG A 215 -15.98 -1.36 17.74
C ARG A 215 -16.26 -0.27 16.72
N ALA A 216 -16.44 -0.61 15.45
CA ALA A 216 -16.88 0.36 14.43
C ALA A 216 -18.29 0.88 14.75
N LEU A 217 -19.21 -0.01 15.12
CA LEU A 217 -20.59 0.33 15.44
C LEU A 217 -20.69 1.23 16.69
N SER A 218 -19.88 1.01 17.72
CA SER A 218 -19.89 1.85 18.92
C SER A 218 -19.45 3.30 18.62
N ILE A 219 -18.46 3.48 17.74
CA ILE A 219 -18.08 4.81 17.24
C ILE A 219 -19.22 5.42 16.44
N TRP A 220 -19.86 4.62 15.57
CA TRP A 220 -20.96 5.08 14.75
C TRP A 220 -22.12 5.63 15.58
N ILE A 221 -22.62 4.84 16.54
CA ILE A 221 -23.74 5.22 17.43
C ILE A 221 -23.43 6.48 18.25
N ALA A 222 -22.17 6.66 18.66
CA ALA A 222 -21.77 7.80 19.47
C ALA A 222 -21.64 9.11 18.66
N LYS A 223 -21.50 9.04 17.33
CA LYS A 223 -21.11 10.17 16.47
C LYS A 223 -22.18 10.58 15.47
N PHE A 224 -22.93 9.61 14.97
CA PHE A 224 -23.85 9.80 13.86
C PHE A 224 -25.25 9.44 14.31
N ASP A 225 -26.24 10.04 13.65
CA ASP A 225 -27.61 9.59 13.80
C ASP A 225 -27.75 8.17 13.26
N ILE A 226 -28.59 7.36 13.91
CA ILE A 226 -28.76 5.92 13.66
C ILE A 226 -29.29 5.66 12.22
N ASN A 227 -29.71 6.70 11.51
CA ASN A 227 -30.34 6.61 10.20
C ASN A 227 -29.39 6.83 9.01
N HIS A 228 -28.07 6.81 9.22
CA HIS A 228 -27.13 6.97 8.10
C HIS A 228 -27.02 5.67 7.29
N SER A 229 -27.75 5.58 6.17
CA SER A 229 -27.91 4.40 5.30
C SER A 229 -26.59 3.71 4.92
N GLN A 230 -25.49 4.46 4.83
CA GLN A 230 -24.17 3.88 4.55
C GLN A 230 -23.66 2.91 5.64
N PHE A 231 -24.27 2.84 6.84
CA PHE A 231 -23.83 1.95 7.92
C PHE A 231 -24.69 0.71 8.13
N GLY A 232 -25.79 0.52 7.38
CA GLY A 232 -26.57 -0.73 7.40
C GLY A 232 -25.69 -1.95 7.12
N HIS A 233 -24.64 -1.79 6.31
CA HIS A 233 -23.73 -2.88 5.97
C HIS A 233 -22.92 -3.40 7.18
N LEU A 234 -22.68 -2.58 8.22
CA LEU A 234 -22.01 -3.05 9.45
C LEU A 234 -22.89 -4.05 10.20
N TYR A 235 -24.18 -3.76 10.30
CA TYR A 235 -25.16 -4.69 10.87
C TYR A 235 -25.33 -5.93 10.01
N THR A 236 -25.38 -5.79 8.68
CA THR A 236 -25.37 -6.96 7.77
C THR A 236 -24.14 -7.84 8.01
N MET A 237 -22.95 -7.25 8.13
CA MET A 237 -21.70 -7.98 8.34
C MET A 237 -21.67 -8.68 9.70
N LEU A 238 -22.14 -8.02 10.76
CA LEU A 238 -22.34 -8.64 12.08
C LEU A 238 -23.34 -9.80 12.02
N GLY A 239 -24.47 -9.61 11.33
CA GLY A 239 -25.49 -10.63 11.16
C GLY A 239 -24.91 -11.89 10.52
N ILE A 240 -24.22 -11.72 9.39
CA ILE A 240 -23.57 -12.84 8.71
C ILE A 240 -22.52 -13.50 9.61
N ALA A 241 -21.68 -12.73 10.29
CA ALA A 241 -20.65 -13.28 11.17
C ALA A 241 -21.26 -14.06 12.34
N TYR A 242 -22.34 -13.57 12.95
CA TYR A 242 -23.05 -14.29 14.00
C TYR A 242 -23.66 -15.60 13.53
N PHE A 243 -24.29 -15.62 12.35
CA PHE A 243 -24.78 -16.85 11.73
C PHE A 243 -23.66 -17.87 11.49
N ARG A 244 -22.46 -17.42 11.10
CA ARG A 244 -21.28 -18.28 10.92
C ARG A 244 -20.72 -18.82 12.24
N THR A 245 -21.05 -18.20 13.36
CA THR A 245 -20.71 -18.65 14.72
C THR A 245 -21.92 -19.26 15.46
N GLU A 246 -22.99 -19.63 14.73
CA GLU A 246 -24.20 -20.27 15.27
C GLU A 246 -24.97 -19.42 16.31
N GLN A 247 -24.72 -18.11 16.36
CA GLN A 247 -25.43 -17.16 17.23
C GLN A 247 -26.63 -16.57 16.49
N PHE A 248 -27.58 -17.42 16.11
CA PHE A 248 -28.68 -17.07 15.20
C PHE A 248 -29.56 -15.92 15.68
N ASP A 249 -29.90 -15.87 16.97
CA ASP A 249 -30.75 -14.81 17.54
C ASP A 249 -30.11 -13.43 17.37
N LYS A 250 -28.82 -13.31 17.67
CA LYS A 250 -28.05 -12.06 17.47
C LYS A 250 -27.90 -11.73 15.99
N GLY A 251 -27.76 -12.76 15.16
CA GLY A 251 -27.70 -12.63 13.72
C GLY A 251 -28.97 -12.01 13.14
N GLN A 252 -30.12 -12.52 13.58
CA GLN A 252 -31.44 -12.03 13.20
C GLN A 252 -31.64 -10.57 13.65
N GLU A 253 -31.34 -10.25 14.91
CA GLU A 253 -31.44 -8.87 15.43
C GLU A 253 -30.60 -7.89 14.58
N CYS A 254 -29.40 -8.31 14.17
CA CYS A 254 -28.55 -7.50 13.31
C CYS A 254 -29.16 -7.30 11.92
N PHE A 255 -29.76 -8.33 11.32
CA PHE A 255 -30.42 -8.18 10.01
C PHE A 255 -31.66 -7.30 10.08
N GLU A 256 -32.45 -7.40 11.14
CA GLU A 256 -33.62 -6.53 11.38
C GLU A 256 -33.19 -5.06 11.48
N LYS A 257 -32.16 -4.76 12.28
CA LYS A 257 -31.59 -3.40 12.36
C LYS A 257 -31.02 -2.92 11.03
N SER A 258 -30.35 -3.78 10.28
CA SER A 258 -29.84 -3.44 8.95
C SER A 258 -30.98 -3.09 8.00
N LEU A 259 -32.08 -3.84 8.04
CA LEU A 259 -33.25 -3.62 7.20
C LEU A 259 -33.95 -2.31 7.55
N GLU A 260 -34.12 -2.02 8.86
CA GLU A 260 -34.70 -0.75 9.32
C GLU A 260 -33.91 0.46 8.78
N ILE A 261 -32.58 0.38 8.77
CA ILE A 261 -31.71 1.45 8.25
C ILE A 261 -31.83 1.59 6.72
N TYR A 262 -31.98 0.49 5.99
CA TYR A 262 -32.07 0.52 4.53
C TYR A 262 -33.46 0.90 3.99
N LEU A 263 -34.52 0.74 4.79
CA LEU A 263 -35.90 1.04 4.40
C LEU A 263 -36.35 2.46 4.77
N LYS A 264 -35.52 3.24 5.47
CA LYS A 264 -35.73 4.68 5.72
C LYS A 264 -35.06 5.52 4.65
#